data_AF-A0A8S4GEV3-F1
#
_entry.id   AF-A0A8S4GEV3-F1
#
_cell.length_a   1.000
_cell.length_b   1.000
_cell.length_c   1.000
_cell.angle_alpha   90.00
_cell.angle_beta   90.00
_cell.angle_gamma   90.00
#
_symmetry.space_group_name_H-M   'P 1'
#
loop_
_entity.id
_entity.type
_entity.pdbx_description
1 polymer ?
#
loop_
_entity_poly.entity_id
_entity_poly.type
_entity_poly.pdbx_seq_one_letter_code
_entity_poly.pdbx_strand_id
1 'polypeptide(L)' 'MTLEDPFYVVKDEVFKALNKTRGLYLRWQEISKCPVIPSSPEVEWTSTELRNALRSIEWDLEDLEDTIYILLNI' A
#
# COMPACT_ATOMS: atom_id res chain seq x y z
N MET A 1 -10.59 25.41 -14.30
CA MET A 1 -9.90 24.19 -13.88
C MET A 1 -10.56 23.05 -14.62
N THR A 2 -9.83 22.32 -15.46
CA THR A 2 -10.31 21.03 -15.98
C THR A 2 -10.14 20.03 -14.84
N LEU A 3 -11.21 19.34 -14.47
CA LEU A 3 -11.15 18.28 -13.47
C LEU A 3 -10.25 17.17 -14.04
N GLU A 4 -9.16 16.84 -13.35
CA GLU A 4 -8.33 15.70 -13.70
C GLU A 4 -9.14 14.41 -13.46
N ASP A 5 -9.01 13.43 -14.36
CA ASP A 5 -9.77 12.18 -14.26
C ASP A 5 -9.38 11.44 -12.96
N PRO A 6 -10.33 11.14 -12.06
CA PRO A 6 -10.06 10.48 -10.79
C PRO A 6 -9.29 9.18 -10.93
N PHE A 7 -9.46 8.44 -12.02
CA PHE A 7 -8.72 7.19 -12.25
C PHE A 7 -7.20 7.42 -12.26
N TYR A 8 -6.73 8.46 -12.96
CA TYR A 8 -5.29 8.76 -13.03
C TYR A 8 -4.76 9.31 -11.70
N VAL A 9 -5.59 10.07 -10.97
CA VAL A 9 -5.24 10.56 -9.63
C VAL A 9 -5.02 9.39 -8.67
N VAL A 10 -5.99 8.47 -8.57
CA VAL A 10 -5.91 7.29 -7.69
C VAL A 10 -4.76 6.38 -8.13
N LYS A 11 -4.57 6.14 -9.43
CA LYS A 11 -3.41 5.41 -9.94
C LYS A 11 -2.09 5.99 -9.44
N ASP A 12 -1.93 7.31 -9.48
CA ASP A 12 -0.71 7.97 -8.99
C ASP A 12 -0.57 7.91 -7.46
N GLU A 13 -1.68 7.93 -6.73
CA GLU A 13 -1.71 7.72 -5.28
C GLU A 13 -1.29 6.29 -4.90
N VAL A 14 -1.76 5.27 -5.62
CA VAL A 14 -1.31 3.87 -5.49
C VAL A 14 0.21 3.78 -5.67
N PHE A 15 0.79 4.42 -6.69
CA PHE A 15 2.24 4.42 -6.89
C PHE A 15 2.98 5.11 -5.74
N LYS A 16 2.47 6.22 -5.22
CA LYS A 16 3.05 6.93 -4.08
C LYS A 16 2.97 6.08 -2.80
N ALA A 17 1.83 5.45 -2.55
CA ALA A 17 1.61 4.55 -1.43
C ALA A 17 2.59 3.37 -1.50
N LEU A 18 2.68 2.70 -2.65
CA LEU A 18 3.60 1.58 -2.85
C LEU A 18 5.07 1.96 -2.59
N ASN A 19 5.51 3.12 -3.05
CA ASN A 19 6.88 3.59 -2.79
C ASN A 19 7.14 3.86 -1.30
N LYS A 20 6.17 4.42 -0.56
CA LYS A 20 6.28 4.57 0.90
C LYS A 20 6.29 3.20 1.60
N THR A 21 5.39 2.31 1.21
CA THR A 21 5.27 0.95 1.76
C THR A 21 6.54 0.13 1.55
N ARG A 22 7.27 0.32 0.42
CA ARG A 22 8.59 -0.29 0.21
C ARG A 22 9.61 0.14 1.28
N GLY A 23 9.66 1.42 1.64
CA GLY A 23 10.53 1.89 2.72
C GLY A 23 10.21 1.23 4.06
N LEU A 24 8.91 1.12 4.38
CA LEU A 24 8.44 0.44 5.58
C LEU A 24 8.77 -1.06 5.58
N TYR A 25 8.64 -1.72 4.43
CA TYR A 25 9.01 -3.12 4.26
C TYR A 25 10.50 -3.36 4.49
N LEU A 26 11.38 -2.52 3.94
CA LEU A 26 12.82 -2.63 4.16
C LEU A 26 13.17 -2.48 5.65
N ARG A 27 12.56 -1.49 6.33
CA ARG A 27 12.74 -1.31 7.78
C ARG A 27 12.26 -2.54 8.55
N TRP A 28 11.08 -3.06 8.22
CA TRP A 28 10.55 -4.29 8.82
C TRP A 28 11.53 -5.46 8.65
N GLN A 29 12.06 -5.67 7.44
CA GLN A 29 13.04 -6.72 7.19
C GLN A 29 14.32 -6.58 8.02
N GLU A 30 14.84 -5.36 8.19
CA GLU A 30 16.03 -5.10 9.00
C GLU A 30 15.81 -5.48 10.46
N ILE A 31 14.70 -5.01 11.06
CA ILE A 31 14.41 -5.24 12.48
C ILE A 31 13.98 -6.69 12.75
N SER A 32 13.27 -7.34 11.83
CA SER A 32 12.82 -8.73 11.98
C SER A 32 13.96 -9.75 11.88
N LYS A 33 15.08 -9.41 11.24
CA LYS A 33 16.27 -10.28 11.17
C LYS A 33 17.15 -10.20 12.42
N CYS A 34 16.88 -9.23 13.32
CA CYS A 34 17.69 -9.06 14.52
C CYS A 34 17.34 -10.16 15.55
N PRO A 35 18.29 -11.07 15.88
CA PRO A 35 18.00 -12.30 16.63
C PRO A 35 17.59 -12.08 18.10
N VAL A 36 17.63 -10.84 18.59
CA VAL A 36 17.49 -10.53 20.02
C VAL A 36 16.04 -10.29 20.44
N ILE A 37 15.13 -9.86 19.54
CA ILE A 37 13.75 -9.51 19.96
C ILE A 37 12.69 -9.78 18.87
N PRO A 38 12.24 -11.04 18.68
CA PRO A 38 11.14 -11.37 17.77
C PRO A 38 9.80 -10.69 18.13
N SER A 39 9.69 -10.19 19.36
CA SER A 39 8.47 -9.57 19.94
C SER A 39 8.72 -8.12 20.36
N SER A 40 9.59 -7.40 19.65
CA SER A 40 9.82 -5.99 19.99
C SER A 40 8.57 -5.18 19.60
N PRO A 41 8.17 -4.18 20.41
CA PRO A 41 7.06 -3.30 20.06
C PRO A 41 7.25 -2.63 18.68
N GLU A 42 8.51 -2.40 18.28
CA GLU A 42 8.84 -1.86 16.96
C GLU A 42 8.53 -2.86 15.84
N VAL A 43 8.84 -4.15 16.02
CA VAL A 43 8.50 -5.20 15.05
C VAL A 43 6.99 -5.34 14.91
N GLU A 44 6.25 -5.35 16.02
CA GLU A 44 4.78 -5.46 16.01
C GLU A 44 4.12 -4.26 15.35
N TRP A 45 4.56 -3.05 15.70
CA TRP A 45 4.07 -1.82 15.09
C TRP A 45 4.35 -1.78 13.58
N THR A 46 5.61 -2.02 13.18
CA THR A 46 6.00 -1.99 11.76
C THR A 46 5.26 -3.07 10.95
N SER A 47 5.04 -4.25 11.53
CA SER A 47 4.24 -5.32 10.90
C SER A 47 2.79 -4.91 10.70
N THR A 48 2.20 -4.23 11.69
CA THR A 48 0.81 -3.79 11.64
C THR A 48 0.63 -2.68 10.62
N GLU A 49 1.51 -1.69 10.64
CA GLU A 49 1.48 -0.58 9.68
C GLU A 49 1.68 -1.08 8.24
N LEU A 50 2.58 -2.05 8.04
CA LEU A 50 2.80 -2.65 6.73
C LEU A 50 1.55 -3.37 6.21
N ARG A 51 0.87 -4.16 7.06
CA ARG A 51 -0.38 -4.83 6.69
C ARG A 51 -1.50 -3.83 6.36
N ASN A 52 -1.59 -2.75 7.12
CA ASN A 52 -2.59 -1.70 6.87
C ASN A 52 -2.32 -0.97 5.56
N ALA A 53 -1.06 -0.61 5.30
CA ALA A 53 -0.67 0.05 4.06
C ALA A 53 -0.90 -0.84 2.83
N LEU A 54 -0.58 -2.14 2.92
CA LEU A 54 -0.85 -3.10 1.85
C LEU A 54 -2.36 -3.27 1.59
N ARG A 55 -3.16 -3.39 2.65
CA ARG A 55 -4.63 -3.49 2.51
C ARG A 55 -5.25 -2.25 1.86
N SER A 56 -4.76 -1.06 2.20
CA SER A 56 -5.21 0.17 1.55
C SER A 56 -4.90 0.16 0.06
N ILE A 57 -3.69 -0.29 -0.33
CA ILE A 57 -3.30 -0.41 -1.74
C ILE A 57 -4.15 -1.46 -2.46
N GLU A 58 -4.46 -2.59 -1.82
CA GLU A 58 -5.32 -3.63 -2.39
C GLU A 58 -6.72 -3.09 -2.68
N TRP A 59 -7.33 -2.35 -1.74
CA TRP A 59 -8.63 -1.71 -1.97
C TRP A 59 -8.60 -0.69 -3.11
N ASP A 60 -7.57 0.16 -3.18
CA ASP A 60 -7.45 1.12 -4.29
C ASP A 60 -7.31 0.41 -5.65
N LEU A 61 -6.64 -0.74 -5.69
CA LEU A 61 -6.51 -1.56 -6.90
C LEU A 61 -7.84 -2.23 -7.29
N GLU A 62 -8.60 -2.74 -6.31
CA GLU A 62 -9.94 -3.29 -6.51
C GLU A 62 -10.87 -2.21 -7.11
N ASP A 63 -10.88 -0.99 -6.57
CA ASP A 63 -11.69 0.12 -7.08
C ASP A 63 -11.29 0.54 -8.51
N LEU A 64 -10.00 0.55 -8.82
CA LEU A 64 -9.49 0.83 -10.17
C LEU A 64 -9.88 -0.27 -11.15
N GLU A 65 -9.82 -1.54 -10.74
CA GLU A 65 -10.24 -2.68 -11.54
C GLU A 65 -11.76 -2.63 -11.81
N ASP A 66 -12.58 -2.38 -10.79
CA ASP A 66 -14.04 -2.21 -10.92
C ASP A 66 -14.38 -1.08 -11.90
N THR A 67 -13.64 0.02 -11.86
CA THR A 67 -13.79 1.14 -12.81
C THR A 67 -13.54 0.69 -14.26
N ILE A 68 -12.55 -0.16 -14.48
CA ILE A 68 -12.26 -0.72 -15.81
C ILE A 68 -13.40 -1.65 -16.26
N TYR A 69 -13.90 -2.54 -15.39
CA TYR A 69 -15.04 -3.41 -15.71
C TYR A 69 -16.27 -2.60 -16.09
N ILE A 70 -16.59 -1.54 -15.35
CA ILE A 70 -17.72 -0.64 -15.65
C ILE A 70 -17.56 0.01 -17.03
N LEU A 71 -16.36 0.49 -17.38
CA LEU A 71 -16.10 1.16 -18.66
C LEU A 71 -16.12 0.20 -19.85
N LEU A 72 -15.61 -1.02 -19.66
CA LEU A 72 -15.50 -2.03 -20.71
C LEU A 72 -16.74 -2.92 -20.83
N ASN A 73 -17.66 -2.86 -19.86
CA ASN A 73 -18.87 -3.68 -19.79
C ASN A 73 -18.58 -5.18 -19.96
N ILE A 74 -17.53 -5.64 -19.29
CA ILE A 74 -17.11 -7.04 -19.19
C ILE A 74 -17.33 -7.57 -17.79
#